data_AF-A0A358JRK3-F1
#
_entry.id   AF-A0A358JRK3-F1
#
_cell.length_a   1.000
_cell.length_b   1.000
_cell.length_c   1.000
_cell.angle_alpha   90.00
_cell.angle_beta   90.00
_cell.angle_gamma   90.00
#
_symmetry.space_group_name_H-M   'P 1'
#
loop_
_entity.id
_entity.type
_entity.pdbx_description
1 polymer ?
#
loop_
_entity_poly.entity_id
_entity_poly.type
_entity_poly.pdbx_seq_one_letter_code
_entity_poly.pdbx_strand_id
1 'polypeptide(L)'
;MSDKKKRSRGVKVDGQPRVIEKNPSNNTKGTAHLYWLIPVLVVFLIIPLLIFHLGSGGGSDTASEEEAATEETADSGEESGESEESGEETASSGDVDAEGIARDNCASCHGQDFSGSMGPALAGTSLSEDDFTSIVRDGEGSMPAFSADQVADEELTAMYQFFSEQ
;
A
#
# COMPACT_ATOMS: atom_id res chain seq x y z
N MET A 1 -12.24 15.92 52.79
CA MET A 1 -11.54 17.11 52.25
C MET A 1 -10.30 16.61 51.48
N SER A 2 -10.40 16.19 50.22
CA SER A 2 -10.46 16.98 48.97
C SER A 2 -9.13 17.64 48.58
N ASP A 3 -8.20 16.82 48.07
CA ASP A 3 -7.00 17.28 47.35
C ASP A 3 -7.36 17.73 45.93
N LYS A 4 -7.17 19.03 45.68
CA LYS A 4 -7.54 19.73 44.44
C LYS A 4 -6.34 19.74 43.49
N LYS A 5 -6.19 18.69 42.67
CA LYS A 5 -5.17 18.63 41.61
C LYS A 5 -5.52 19.69 40.54
N LYS A 6 -4.77 20.80 40.52
CA LYS A 6 -4.90 21.92 39.57
C LYS A 6 -4.77 21.41 38.13
N ARG A 7 -5.86 21.41 37.36
CA ARG A 7 -5.83 21.24 35.89
C ARG A 7 -5.46 22.59 35.24
N SER A 8 -4.57 22.54 34.27
CA SER A 8 -4.12 23.65 33.42
C SER A 8 -5.32 24.30 32.72
N ARG A 9 -5.40 25.63 32.73
CA ARG A 9 -6.47 26.38 32.08
C ARG A 9 -6.20 26.45 30.58
N GLY A 10 -6.90 25.62 29.80
CA GLY A 10 -6.95 25.75 28.34
C GLY A 10 -7.64 27.05 27.92
N VAL A 11 -7.19 27.62 26.79
CA VAL A 11 -7.83 28.79 26.17
C VAL A 11 -9.14 28.32 25.52
N LYS A 12 -10.24 29.02 25.79
CA LYS A 12 -11.55 28.71 25.20
C LYS A 12 -11.70 29.52 23.92
N VAL A 13 -11.78 28.83 22.79
CA VAL A 13 -12.23 29.39 21.52
C VAL A 13 -13.59 28.72 21.26
N ASP A 14 -14.64 29.52 21.08
CA ASP A 14 -16.02 29.06 20.83
C ASP A 14 -16.68 28.22 21.96
N GLY A 15 -16.16 28.30 23.18
CA GLY A 15 -16.74 27.62 24.34
C GLY A 15 -16.29 26.16 24.53
N GLN A 16 -15.50 25.59 23.62
CA GLN A 16 -14.88 24.27 23.79
C GLN A 16 -13.46 24.36 24.37
N PRO A 17 -13.08 23.49 25.33
CA PRO A 17 -11.71 23.44 25.85
C PRO A 17 -10.79 22.70 24.85
N ARG A 18 -10.14 23.44 23.95
CA ARG A 18 -9.09 22.88 23.07
C ARG A 18 -7.74 22.94 23.79
N VAL A 19 -7.02 21.81 23.83
CA VAL A 19 -5.63 21.76 24.29
C VAL A 19 -4.75 21.93 23.06
N ILE A 20 -3.99 23.04 22.99
CA ILE A 20 -3.05 23.27 21.89
C ILE A 20 -1.78 22.49 22.22
N GLU A 21 -1.66 21.27 21.71
CA GLU A 21 -0.38 20.55 21.69
C GLU A 21 0.54 21.25 20.70
N LYS A 22 1.70 21.70 21.18
CA LYS A 22 2.74 22.26 20.32
C LYS A 22 3.37 21.11 19.55
N ASN A 23 3.12 21.08 18.24
CA ASN A 23 3.80 20.18 17.31
C ASN A 23 5.32 20.50 17.28
N PRO A 24 6.22 19.57 17.62
CA PRO A 24 7.65 19.76 17.45
C PRO A 24 8.00 19.72 15.95
N SER A 25 8.55 20.83 15.44
CA SER A 25 9.02 20.95 14.05
C SER A 25 9.96 19.80 13.69
N ASN A 26 9.60 19.01 12.68
CA ASN A 26 10.44 17.96 12.13
C ASN A 26 11.70 18.56 11.48
N ASN A 27 12.86 18.01 11.82
CA ASN A 27 14.16 18.49 11.38
C ASN A 27 14.42 17.97 9.95
N THR A 28 14.34 18.85 8.95
CA THR A 28 14.41 18.54 7.50
C THR A 28 15.83 18.20 7.03
N LYS A 29 16.46 17.18 7.60
CA LYS A 29 17.82 16.74 7.20
C LYS A 29 17.85 15.51 6.30
N GLY A 30 16.69 15.05 5.80
CA GLY A 30 16.57 13.83 4.97
C GLY A 30 16.34 14.06 3.46
N THR A 31 16.07 15.28 2.99
CA THR A 31 15.62 15.50 1.60
C THR A 31 16.75 15.71 0.59
N ALA A 32 18.00 15.89 1.04
CA ALA A 32 19.14 16.13 0.15
C ALA A 32 19.55 14.87 -0.65
N HIS A 33 19.47 13.68 -0.05
CA HIS A 33 19.72 12.43 -0.76
C HIS A 33 18.62 12.08 -1.75
N LEU A 34 17.37 12.39 -1.38
CA LEU A 34 16.21 12.19 -2.25
C LEU A 34 16.30 13.06 -3.50
N TYR A 35 16.74 14.32 -3.39
CA TYR A 35 16.91 15.23 -4.53
C TYR A 35 18.07 14.85 -5.47
N TRP A 36 19.06 14.06 -5.02
CA TRP A 36 20.14 13.55 -5.87
C TRP A 36 19.82 12.18 -6.48
N LEU A 37 19.10 11.32 -5.76
CA LEU A 37 18.70 10.00 -6.25
C LEU A 37 17.54 10.05 -7.25
N ILE A 38 16.59 10.98 -7.08
CA ILE A 38 15.46 11.17 -8.01
C ILE A 38 15.92 11.42 -9.47
N PRO A 39 16.81 12.38 -9.79
CA PRO A 39 17.23 12.59 -11.17
C PRO A 39 18.01 11.40 -11.75
N VAL A 40 18.77 10.67 -10.93
CA VAL A 40 19.50 9.46 -11.39
C VAL A 40 18.52 8.33 -11.74
N LEU A 41 17.50 8.10 -10.92
CA LEU A 41 16.47 7.10 -11.16
C LEU A 41 15.62 7.46 -12.40
N VAL A 42 15.21 8.72 -12.52
CA VAL A 42 14.43 9.20 -13.67
C VAL A 42 15.21 9.05 -14.97
N VAL A 43 16.51 9.34 -14.98
CA VAL A 43 17.38 9.13 -16.14
C VAL A 43 17.53 7.65 -16.47
N PHE A 44 17.66 6.77 -15.46
CA PHE A 44 17.79 5.34 -15.67
C PHE A 44 16.51 4.66 -16.18
N LEU A 45 15.33 5.23 -15.91
CA LEU A 45 14.05 4.71 -16.40
C LEU A 45 13.64 5.33 -17.74
N ILE A 46 13.91 6.61 -17.98
CA ILE A 46 13.49 7.29 -19.22
C ILE A 46 14.43 7.00 -20.40
N ILE A 47 15.74 6.85 -20.16
CA ILE A 47 16.71 6.54 -21.24
C ILE A 47 16.40 5.21 -21.95
N PRO A 48 16.23 4.06 -21.27
CA PRO A 48 15.92 2.80 -21.95
C PRO A 48 14.56 2.85 -22.64
N LEU A 49 13.59 3.56 -22.08
CA LEU A 49 12.27 3.74 -22.66
C LEU A 49 12.35 4.53 -23.99
N LEU A 50 13.15 5.59 -24.05
CA LEU A 50 13.39 6.34 -25.29
C LEU A 50 14.18 5.54 -26.34
N ILE A 51 15.16 4.73 -25.92
CA ILE A 51 15.91 3.85 -26.82
C ILE A 51 14.98 2.77 -27.41
N PHE A 52 14.09 2.20 -26.59
CA PHE A 52 13.09 1.23 -27.03
C PHE A 52 12.08 1.88 -28.00
N HIS A 53 11.68 3.11 -27.76
CA HIS A 53 10.67 3.81 -28.58
C HIS A 53 11.21 4.37 -29.91
N LEU A 54 12.52 4.67 -30.00
CA LEU A 54 13.17 5.05 -31.27
C LEU A 54 13.87 3.88 -31.98
N GLY A 55 13.99 2.72 -31.33
CA GLY A 55 14.81 1.59 -31.77
C GLY A 55 14.12 0.54 -32.65
N SER A 56 12.95 0.81 -33.23
CA SER A 56 12.36 -0.07 -34.24
C SER A 56 13.00 0.18 -35.60
N GLY A 57 14.22 -0.35 -35.79
CA GLY A 57 15.00 -0.07 -36.99
C GLY A 57 16.31 -0.84 -37.16
N GLY A 58 16.27 -2.18 -37.06
CA GLY A 58 17.05 -3.13 -37.90
C GLY A 58 18.58 -3.24 -37.78
N GLY A 59 19.07 -4.48 -37.78
CA GLY A 59 20.41 -4.83 -38.29
C GLY A 59 21.21 -5.80 -37.43
N SER A 60 21.23 -7.07 -37.85
CA SER A 60 22.17 -8.12 -37.44
C SER A 60 23.64 -7.74 -37.68
N ASP A 61 24.57 -8.25 -36.86
CA ASP A 61 25.72 -9.06 -37.32
C ASP A 61 26.77 -9.36 -36.20
N THR A 62 26.84 -10.65 -35.84
CA THR A 62 28.06 -11.50 -35.72
C THR A 62 29.04 -11.45 -34.52
N ALA A 63 29.24 -12.68 -33.98
CA ALA A 63 30.44 -13.30 -33.35
C ALA A 63 30.84 -12.90 -31.91
N SER A 64 31.13 -13.78 -30.94
CA SER A 64 31.56 -15.21 -30.92
C SER A 64 31.13 -15.86 -29.58
N GLU A 65 30.44 -17.02 -29.60
CA GLU A 65 30.90 -18.41 -29.26
C GLU A 65 30.79 -18.79 -27.76
N GLU A 66 29.79 -19.60 -27.36
CA GLU A 66 29.77 -21.06 -27.03
C GLU A 66 29.79 -21.27 -25.49
N GLU A 67 28.89 -22.04 -24.85
CA GLU A 67 28.61 -23.47 -25.01
C GLU A 67 27.17 -23.86 -24.62
N ALA A 68 26.77 -24.98 -25.20
CA ALA A 68 25.51 -25.69 -25.18
C ALA A 68 24.92 -26.05 -23.80
N ALA A 69 23.60 -26.05 -23.68
CA ALA A 69 22.82 -27.27 -23.93
C ALA A 69 21.32 -27.00 -23.80
N THR A 70 20.62 -27.57 -24.76
CA THR A 70 19.18 -27.67 -24.98
C THR A 70 18.43 -28.22 -23.79
N GLU A 71 17.21 -27.72 -23.55
CA GLU A 71 16.01 -28.58 -23.47
C GLU A 71 14.80 -27.74 -23.88
N GLU A 72 14.01 -28.29 -24.79
CA GLU A 72 12.76 -27.76 -25.29
C GLU A 72 11.64 -27.99 -24.28
N THR A 73 10.86 -26.97 -23.94
CA THR A 73 9.46 -27.18 -23.59
C THR A 73 8.61 -26.03 -24.12
N ALA A 74 7.95 -26.37 -25.22
CA ALA A 74 6.65 -25.95 -25.68
C ALA A 74 5.77 -25.10 -24.74
N ASP A 75 5.03 -24.21 -25.39
CA ASP A 75 3.61 -23.95 -25.16
C ASP A 75 3.26 -23.06 -23.94
N SER A 76 2.95 -21.80 -24.17
CA SER A 76 1.61 -21.36 -24.60
C SER A 76 1.59 -19.83 -24.59
N GLY A 77 0.99 -19.25 -25.63
CA GLY A 77 0.78 -17.82 -25.69
C GLY A 77 -0.29 -17.36 -24.71
N GLU A 78 -0.21 -16.10 -24.30
CA GLU A 78 -1.42 -15.31 -24.12
C GLU A 78 -1.09 -13.84 -24.39
N GLU A 79 -1.63 -13.36 -25.50
CA GLU A 79 -1.88 -11.96 -25.76
C GLU A 79 -3.14 -11.54 -25.00
N SER A 80 -3.25 -10.23 -24.80
CA SER A 80 -4.44 -9.47 -24.39
C SER A 80 -4.74 -9.40 -22.90
N GLY A 81 -4.80 -8.16 -22.43
CA GLY A 81 -5.77 -7.82 -21.42
C GLY A 81 -5.44 -6.64 -20.53
N GLU A 82 -4.66 -5.66 -20.97
CA GLU A 82 -4.63 -4.37 -20.29
C GLU A 82 -6.00 -3.71 -20.50
N SER A 83 -6.87 -3.87 -19.51
CA SER A 83 -8.04 -3.02 -19.30
C SER A 83 -7.73 -2.11 -18.12
N GLU A 84 -7.20 -0.96 -18.50
CA GLU A 84 -7.56 0.33 -17.89
C GLU A 84 -9.07 0.37 -17.65
N GLU A 85 -9.50 0.31 -16.40
CA GLU A 85 -10.43 1.26 -15.76
C GLU A 85 -10.91 0.63 -14.45
N SER A 86 -10.56 1.25 -13.34
CA SER A 86 -11.53 1.43 -12.26
C SER A 86 -11.10 2.65 -11.47
N GLY A 87 -11.40 3.81 -12.05
CA GLY A 87 -11.73 4.96 -11.24
C GLY A 87 -13.12 4.71 -10.67
N GLU A 88 -13.19 4.08 -9.50
CA GLU A 88 -14.36 4.19 -8.66
C GLU A 88 -13.94 4.89 -7.37
N GLU A 89 -14.20 6.18 -7.38
CA GLU A 89 -14.17 7.07 -6.22
C GLU A 89 -15.24 6.60 -5.22
N THR A 90 -14.96 5.55 -4.44
CA THR A 90 -15.75 5.26 -3.24
C THR A 90 -15.13 6.03 -2.06
N ALA A 91 -15.93 6.97 -1.59
CA ALA A 91 -15.51 8.06 -0.73
C ALA A 91 -15.33 7.66 0.75
N SER A 92 -14.19 8.08 1.28
CA SER A 92 -14.01 8.74 2.58
C SER A 92 -13.94 7.88 3.84
N SER A 93 -12.71 7.41 4.14
CA SER A 93 -12.19 7.29 5.50
C SER A 93 -11.23 8.46 5.83
N GLY A 94 -11.69 9.70 5.62
CA GLY A 94 -11.16 10.96 6.17
C GLY A 94 -9.74 11.42 5.80
N ASP A 95 -8.72 10.58 5.97
CA ASP A 95 -7.31 10.92 5.79
C ASP A 95 -6.43 9.70 5.40
N VAL A 96 -6.99 8.48 5.37
CA VAL A 96 -6.25 7.22 5.10
C VAL A 96 -6.78 6.50 3.88
N ASP A 97 -5.87 6.09 2.99
CA ASP A 97 -6.15 5.33 1.77
C ASP A 97 -6.38 3.84 2.08
N ALA A 98 -7.56 3.53 2.62
CA ALA A 98 -7.91 2.18 3.06
C ALA A 98 -7.84 1.15 1.92
N GLU A 99 -8.31 1.50 0.73
CA GLU A 99 -8.33 0.61 -0.43
C GLU A 99 -6.90 0.34 -0.93
N GLY A 100 -6.06 1.37 -1.06
CA GLY A 100 -4.66 1.20 -1.43
C GLY A 100 -3.91 0.29 -0.46
N ILE A 101 -4.03 0.56 0.85
CA ILE A 101 -3.37 -0.23 1.89
C ILE A 101 -3.89 -1.67 1.90
N ALA A 102 -5.20 -1.88 1.72
CA ALA A 102 -5.80 -3.20 1.62
C ALA A 102 -5.29 -3.98 0.39
N ARG A 103 -5.13 -3.30 -0.75
CA ARG A 103 -4.56 -3.94 -1.95
C ARG A 103 -3.10 -4.33 -1.75
N ASP A 104 -2.31 -3.47 -1.12
CA ASP A 104 -0.89 -3.73 -0.91
C ASP A 104 -0.62 -4.87 0.09
N ASN A 105 -1.46 -5.01 1.11
CA ASN A 105 -1.21 -5.95 2.22
C ASN A 105 -2.09 -7.20 2.21
N CYS A 106 -3.29 -7.15 1.62
CA CYS A 106 -4.31 -8.19 1.80
C CYS A 106 -4.69 -8.89 0.49
N ALA A 107 -4.68 -8.19 -0.65
CA ALA A 107 -5.22 -8.70 -1.92
C ALA A 107 -4.47 -9.94 -2.45
N SER A 108 -3.17 -10.07 -2.16
CA SER A 108 -2.36 -11.23 -2.60
C SER A 108 -2.90 -12.57 -2.11
N CYS A 109 -3.64 -12.58 -1.00
CA CYS A 109 -4.23 -13.79 -0.43
C CYS A 109 -5.76 -13.75 -0.42
N HIS A 110 -6.37 -12.57 -0.37
CA HIS A 110 -7.82 -12.41 -0.29
C HIS A 110 -8.48 -12.03 -1.63
N GLY A 111 -7.70 -11.97 -2.72
CA GLY A 111 -8.17 -11.62 -4.06
C GLY A 111 -8.14 -10.11 -4.30
N GLN A 112 -8.04 -9.71 -5.58
CA GLN A 112 -7.95 -8.31 -5.99
C GLN A 112 -9.21 -7.49 -5.68
N ASP A 113 -10.35 -8.18 -5.59
CA ASP A 113 -11.66 -7.67 -5.25
C ASP A 113 -12.06 -8.03 -3.81
N PHE A 114 -11.15 -8.64 -3.05
CA PHE A 114 -11.40 -9.12 -1.69
C PHE A 114 -12.53 -10.16 -1.55
N SER A 115 -12.93 -10.80 -2.66
CA SER A 115 -13.96 -11.87 -2.67
C SER A 115 -13.45 -13.22 -2.15
N GLY A 116 -12.16 -13.32 -1.85
CA GLY A 116 -11.49 -14.52 -1.36
C GLY A 116 -10.71 -15.23 -2.47
N SER A 117 -9.60 -15.88 -2.07
CA SER A 117 -8.84 -16.78 -2.95
C SER A 117 -8.13 -17.84 -2.11
N MET A 118 -6.92 -17.55 -1.64
CA MET A 118 -6.17 -18.37 -0.69
C MET A 118 -6.76 -18.23 0.72
N GLY A 119 -7.19 -17.02 1.07
CA GLY A 119 -7.95 -16.69 2.27
C GLY A 119 -9.44 -16.47 1.98
N PRO A 120 -10.28 -16.43 3.03
CA PRO A 120 -11.71 -16.17 2.91
C PRO A 120 -12.01 -14.78 2.35
N ALA A 121 -13.26 -14.56 1.91
CA ALA A 121 -13.73 -13.24 1.50
C ALA A 121 -13.62 -12.23 2.65
N LEU A 122 -13.10 -11.03 2.35
CA LEU A 122 -13.10 -9.89 3.28
C LEU A 122 -14.22 -8.90 2.95
N ALA A 123 -14.56 -8.76 1.67
CA ALA A 123 -15.71 -7.93 1.25
C ALA A 123 -17.01 -8.42 1.91
N GLY A 124 -17.76 -7.49 2.50
CA GLY A 124 -18.98 -7.79 3.24
C GLY A 124 -18.74 -8.62 4.50
N THR A 125 -17.57 -8.47 5.16
CA THR A 125 -17.23 -9.25 6.36
C THR A 125 -18.31 -9.14 7.44
N SER A 126 -18.62 -10.27 8.06
CA SER A 126 -19.56 -10.37 9.19
C SER A 126 -18.87 -10.27 10.56
N LEU A 127 -17.55 -10.11 10.56
CA LEU A 127 -16.75 -9.98 11.76
C LEU A 127 -16.98 -8.62 12.43
N SER A 128 -16.83 -8.57 13.74
CA SER A 128 -16.69 -7.30 14.46
C SER A 128 -15.30 -6.70 14.20
N GLU A 129 -15.15 -5.39 14.39
CA GLU A 129 -13.86 -4.71 14.25
C GLU A 129 -12.80 -5.30 15.19
N ASP A 130 -13.19 -5.64 16.43
CA ASP A 130 -12.31 -6.24 17.43
C ASP A 130 -11.84 -7.64 17.01
N ASP A 131 -12.74 -8.46 16.46
CA ASP A 131 -12.40 -9.81 15.98
C ASP A 131 -11.50 -9.73 14.75
N PHE A 132 -11.81 -8.84 13.81
CA PHE A 132 -10.99 -8.59 12.63
C PHE A 132 -9.58 -8.16 13.02
N THR A 133 -9.47 -7.18 13.93
CA THR A 133 -8.19 -6.70 14.44
C THR A 133 -7.42 -7.84 15.12
N SER A 134 -8.07 -8.63 15.96
CA SER A 134 -7.44 -9.76 16.65
C SER A 134 -6.89 -10.79 15.66
N ILE A 135 -7.65 -11.15 14.62
CA ILE A 135 -7.21 -12.07 13.58
C ILE A 135 -6.01 -11.52 12.82
N VAL A 136 -5.99 -10.22 12.48
CA VAL A 136 -4.84 -9.63 11.79
C VAL A 136 -3.61 -9.57 12.70
N ARG A 137 -3.78 -9.25 13.99
CA ARG A 137 -2.66 -9.16 14.95
C ARG A 137 -2.08 -10.52 15.33
N ASP A 138 -2.92 -11.52 15.53
CA ASP A 138 -2.49 -12.83 15.99
C ASP A 138 -2.24 -13.82 14.82
N GLY A 139 -2.80 -13.53 13.65
CA GLY A 139 -2.87 -14.45 12.53
C GLY A 139 -3.90 -15.56 12.76
N GLU A 140 -4.38 -16.17 11.68
CA GLU A 140 -5.27 -17.34 11.77
C GLU A 140 -4.95 -18.37 10.69
N GLY A 141 -4.70 -19.61 11.12
CA GLY A 141 -4.38 -20.71 10.21
C GLY A 141 -3.12 -20.44 9.39
N SER A 142 -3.30 -20.19 8.09
CA SER A 142 -2.23 -19.81 7.16
C SER A 142 -2.03 -18.30 7.01
N MET A 143 -2.92 -17.48 7.56
CA MET A 143 -2.77 -16.03 7.58
C MET A 143 -1.71 -15.65 8.62
N PRO A 144 -0.62 -14.98 8.23
CA PRO A 144 0.41 -14.55 9.17
C PRO A 144 -0.11 -13.43 10.08
N ALA A 145 0.54 -13.27 11.22
CA ALA A 145 0.34 -12.15 12.13
C ALA A 145 0.98 -10.87 11.57
N PHE A 146 0.27 -9.74 11.67
CA PHE A 146 0.75 -8.42 11.29
C PHE A 146 0.86 -7.50 12.51
N SER A 147 2.09 -7.04 12.77
CA SER A 147 2.39 -6.13 13.88
C SER A 147 1.93 -4.69 13.60
N ALA A 148 1.81 -3.88 14.66
CA ALA A 148 1.42 -2.47 14.56
C ALA A 148 2.41 -1.62 13.74
N ASP A 149 3.65 -2.09 13.59
CA ASP A 149 4.67 -1.46 12.76
C ASP A 149 4.48 -1.75 11.26
N GLN A 150 3.79 -2.85 10.92
CA GLN A 150 3.51 -3.22 9.52
C GLN A 150 2.18 -2.64 9.04
N VAL A 151 1.18 -2.66 9.92
CA VAL A 151 -0.14 -2.11 9.66
C VAL A 151 -0.57 -1.41 10.93
N ALA A 152 -0.71 -0.09 10.89
CA ALA A 152 -1.12 0.70 12.05
C ALA A 152 -2.57 0.39 12.44
N ASP A 153 -2.93 0.64 13.71
CA ASP A 153 -4.29 0.40 14.20
C ASP A 153 -5.31 1.27 13.43
N GLU A 154 -4.95 2.52 13.12
CA GLU A 154 -5.79 3.43 12.36
C GLU A 154 -6.05 2.95 10.92
N GLU A 155 -5.03 2.35 10.29
CA GLU A 155 -5.15 1.77 8.95
C GLU A 155 -6.02 0.51 8.97
N LEU A 156 -5.88 -0.33 10.01
CA LEU A 156 -6.70 -1.51 10.23
C LEU A 156 -8.19 -1.16 10.40
N THR A 157 -8.50 -0.17 11.23
CA THR A 157 -9.86 0.34 11.39
C THR A 157 -10.40 0.85 10.06
N ALA A 158 -9.61 1.59 9.28
CA ALA A 158 -10.06 2.11 8.00
C ALA A 158 -10.32 1.02 6.96
N MET A 159 -9.46 -0.01 6.89
CA MET A 159 -9.67 -1.19 6.05
C MET A 159 -10.90 -2.00 6.49
N TYR A 160 -11.12 -2.17 7.79
CA TYR A 160 -12.31 -2.84 8.30
C TYR A 160 -13.59 -2.15 7.84
N GLN A 161 -13.64 -0.82 7.99
CA GLN A 161 -14.78 -0.02 7.53
C GLN A 161 -15.00 -0.20 6.03
N PHE A 162 -13.93 -0.07 5.23
CA PHE A 162 -13.98 -0.31 3.79
C PHE A 162 -14.55 -1.69 3.46
N PHE A 163 -14.02 -2.76 4.06
CA PHE A 163 -14.51 -4.13 3.82
C PHE A 163 -15.96 -4.37 4.26
N SER A 164 -16.41 -3.68 5.31
CA SER A 164 -17.78 -3.80 5.80
C SER A 164 -18.81 -3.10 4.89
N GLU A 165 -18.36 -2.16 4.06
CA GLU A 165 -19.19 -1.39 3.12
C GLU A 165 -19.28 -2.03 1.72
N GLN A 166 -18.40 -2.99 1.42
CA GLN A 166 -18.34 -3.73 0.14
C GLN A 166 -19.49 -4.74 -0.05
#